data_AF-A0A942LFC1-F1
#
_entry.id   AF-A0A942LFC1-F1
#
_cell.length_a   1.000
_cell.length_b   1.000
_cell.length_c   1.000
_cell.angle_alpha   90.00
_cell.angle_beta   90.00
_cell.angle_gamma   90.00
#
_symmetry.space_group_name_H-M   'P 1'
#
loop_
_entity.id
_entity.type
_entity.pdbx_description
1 polymer ?
#
loop_
_entity_poly.entity_id
_entity_poly.type
_entity_poly.pdbx_seq_one_letter_code
_entity_poly.pdbx_strand_id
1 'polypeptide(L)'
;FGFLKSAQDKKLLVNEEQIEITKATYLNAPIAGWWYPQVNAGDFVDIGDILGTICDDFGECLLTLEAKDTGTILYMTRTLALKKGEALIAQST
;
A
#
# COMPACT_ATOMS: atom_id res chain seq x y z
N PHE A 1 -0.29 21.49 -50.73
CA PHE A 1 1.14 21.23 -50.43
C PHE A 1 1.68 22.42 -49.66
N GLY A 2 1.94 22.29 -48.36
CA GLY A 2 2.44 23.41 -47.54
C GLY A 2 2.25 23.24 -46.03
N PHE A 3 3.05 22.35 -45.45
CA PHE A 3 3.57 22.35 -44.07
C PHE A 3 2.71 22.91 -42.91
N LEU A 4 2.07 22.01 -42.15
CA LEU A 4 1.79 22.26 -40.74
C LEU A 4 3.11 22.12 -39.97
N LYS A 5 3.64 23.24 -39.46
CA LYS A 5 4.83 23.25 -38.61
C LYS A 5 4.48 22.73 -37.21
N SER A 6 5.24 21.69 -36.86
CA SER A 6 5.84 21.39 -35.55
C SER A 6 4.92 21.19 -34.36
N ALA A 7 4.97 19.97 -33.83
CA ALA A 7 4.67 19.63 -32.45
C ALA A 7 5.23 20.72 -31.52
N GLN A 8 4.35 21.33 -30.74
CA GLN A 8 4.76 22.08 -29.57
C GLN A 8 5.40 21.08 -28.62
N ASP A 9 6.69 21.27 -28.34
CA ASP A 9 7.39 20.62 -27.25
C ASP A 9 6.60 20.89 -25.95
N LYS A 10 5.78 19.92 -25.54
CA LYS A 10 5.23 19.89 -24.19
C LYS A 10 6.41 19.79 -23.24
N LYS A 11 6.85 20.94 -22.71
CA LYS A 11 7.74 21.01 -21.56
C LYS A 11 7.05 20.24 -20.43
N LEU A 12 7.45 18.98 -20.23
CA LEU A 12 6.98 18.16 -19.12
C LEU A 12 7.23 18.97 -17.85
N LEU A 13 6.17 19.24 -17.10
CA LEU A 13 6.29 19.83 -15.77
C LEU A 13 6.92 18.76 -14.90
N VAL A 14 8.22 18.90 -14.62
CA VAL A 14 8.93 18.01 -13.70
C VAL A 14 8.37 18.26 -12.31
N ASN A 15 7.83 17.21 -11.69
CA ASN A 15 7.43 17.24 -10.30
C ASN A 15 8.65 16.86 -9.44
N GLU A 16 9.30 17.87 -8.85
CA GLU A 16 10.47 17.68 -7.98
C GLU A 16 10.12 16.92 -6.66
N GLU A 17 8.83 16.81 -6.32
CA GLU A 17 8.36 16.01 -5.17
C GLU A 17 8.07 14.55 -5.54
N GLN A 18 8.16 14.17 -6.82
CA GLN A 18 7.94 12.79 -7.22
C GLN A 18 9.11 11.92 -6.78
N ILE A 19 8.82 10.93 -5.94
CA ILE A 19 9.80 9.92 -5.51
C ILE A 19 9.54 8.64 -6.30
N GLU A 20 10.61 8.07 -6.87
CA GLU A 20 10.56 6.74 -7.50
C GLU A 20 10.58 5.65 -6.43
N ILE A 21 9.60 4.73 -6.48
CA ILE A 21 9.58 3.55 -5.63
C ILE A 21 10.38 2.45 -6.33
N THR A 22 11.55 2.13 -5.79
CA THR A 22 12.46 1.13 -6.37
C THR A 22 12.10 -0.31 -5.97
N LYS A 23 11.37 -0.48 -4.85
CA LYS A 23 10.96 -1.79 -4.35
C LYS A 23 9.64 -1.69 -3.57
N ALA A 24 8.80 -2.71 -3.75
CA ALA A 24 7.58 -2.89 -2.98
C ALA A 24 7.59 -4.25 -2.28
N THR A 25 7.23 -4.27 -1.01
CA THR A 25 7.05 -5.47 -0.18
C THR A 25 5.57 -5.71 0.03
N TYR A 26 5.12 -6.95 -0.17
CA TYR A 26 3.72 -7.35 0.01
C TYR A 26 3.55 -8.14 1.29
N LEU A 27 2.65 -7.67 2.15
CA LEU A 27 2.19 -8.40 3.32
C LEU A 27 0.93 -9.18 2.95
N ASN A 28 0.97 -10.50 3.12
CA ASN A 28 -0.18 -11.38 2.87
C ASN A 28 -0.78 -11.87 4.19
N ALA A 29 -2.07 -12.15 4.19
CA ALA A 29 -2.82 -12.64 5.34
C ALA A 29 -2.28 -14.00 5.81
N PRO A 30 -1.70 -14.12 7.01
CA PRO A 30 -1.18 -15.40 7.50
C PRO A 30 -2.30 -16.36 7.92
N ILE A 31 -3.47 -15.82 8.25
CA ILE A 31 -4.70 -16.53 8.64
C ILE A 31 -5.89 -15.92 7.89
N ALA A 32 -7.00 -16.67 7.80
CA ALA A 32 -8.28 -16.14 7.35
C ALA A 32 -8.97 -15.39 8.50
N GLY A 33 -9.85 -14.45 8.18
CA GLY A 33 -10.61 -13.70 9.16
C GLY A 33 -11.06 -12.34 8.64
N TRP A 34 -11.41 -11.46 9.57
CA TRP A 34 -11.86 -10.11 9.30
C TRP A 34 -10.72 -9.12 9.47
N TRP A 35 -10.35 -8.42 8.40
CA TRP A 35 -9.22 -7.49 8.41
C TRP A 35 -9.64 -6.06 8.70
N TYR A 36 -8.94 -5.45 9.66
CA TYR A 36 -9.13 -4.08 10.10
C TYR A 36 -7.80 -3.33 9.96
N PRO A 37 -7.57 -2.66 8.81
CA PRO A 37 -6.36 -1.87 8.63
C PRO A 37 -6.37 -0.66 9.57
N GLN A 38 -5.21 -0.36 10.15
CA GLN A 38 -4.98 0.83 10.98
C GLN A 38 -4.17 1.91 10.25
N VAL A 39 -3.82 1.67 8.99
CA VAL A 39 -3.06 2.56 8.13
C VAL A 39 -3.82 2.92 6.85
N ASN A 40 -3.47 4.07 6.27
CA ASN A 40 -3.93 4.56 4.98
C ASN A 40 -2.82 4.54 3.90
N ALA A 41 -3.21 4.60 2.63
CA ALA A 41 -2.28 4.72 1.54
C ALA A 41 -1.66 6.13 1.60
N GLY A 42 -0.34 6.20 1.51
CA GLY A 42 0.45 7.41 1.73
C GLY A 42 0.99 7.56 3.16
N ASP A 43 0.51 6.76 4.12
CA ASP A 43 1.07 6.80 5.48
C ASP A 43 2.50 6.25 5.47
N PHE A 44 3.38 6.90 6.22
CA PHE A 44 4.74 6.41 6.50
C PHE A 44 4.72 5.64 7.83
N VAL A 45 5.33 4.46 7.85
CA VAL A 45 5.41 3.61 9.05
C VAL A 45 6.85 3.20 9.31
N ASP A 46 7.18 3.01 10.59
CA ASP A 46 8.44 2.45 11.07
C ASP A 46 8.31 0.97 11.45
N ILE A 47 9.45 0.28 11.53
CA ILE A 47 9.48 -1.13 12.00
C ILE A 47 8.81 -1.23 13.38
N GLY A 48 7.86 -2.16 13.50
CA GLY A 48 7.07 -2.38 14.71
C GLY A 48 5.75 -1.61 14.78
N ASP A 49 5.51 -0.66 13.86
CA ASP A 49 4.22 0.03 13.80
C ASP A 49 3.09 -0.94 13.45
N ILE A 50 1.93 -0.77 14.11
CA ILE A 50 0.78 -1.62 13.85
C ILE A 50 0.14 -1.24 12.52
N LEU A 51 0.05 -2.22 11.63
CA LEU A 51 -0.57 -2.09 10.32
C LEU A 51 -2.07 -2.41 10.34
N GLY A 52 -2.50 -3.27 11.26
CA GLY A 52 -3.89 -3.64 11.45
C GLY A 52 -4.04 -5.00 12.12
N THR A 53 -5.30 -5.42 12.27
CA THR A 53 -5.66 -6.65 13.00
C THR A 53 -6.55 -7.56 12.17
N ILE A 54 -6.43 -8.86 12.40
CA ILE A 54 -7.36 -9.88 11.91
C ILE A 54 -8.19 -10.40 13.09
N CYS A 55 -9.51 -10.32 13.00
CA CYS A 55 -10.44 -10.80 14.03
C CYS A 55 -11.31 -11.96 13.53
N ASP A 56 -11.95 -12.66 14.47
CA ASP A 56 -12.97 -13.68 14.19
C ASP A 56 -14.37 -13.07 13.98
N ASP A 57 -15.37 -13.93 13.77
CA ASP A 57 -16.77 -13.53 13.55
C ASP A 57 -17.45 -12.90 14.78
N PHE A 58 -16.87 -13.06 15.97
CA PHE A 58 -17.34 -12.43 17.21
C PHE A 58 -16.61 -11.12 17.52
N GLY A 59 -15.61 -10.75 16.71
CA GLY A 59 -14.80 -9.54 16.87
C GLY A 59 -13.59 -9.72 17.79
N GLU A 60 -13.26 -10.94 18.20
CA GLU A 60 -12.04 -11.22 18.97
C GLU A 60 -10.81 -11.07 18.06
N CYS A 61 -9.84 -10.28 18.50
CA CYS A 61 -8.59 -10.10 17.75
C CYS A 61 -7.74 -11.36 17.81
N LEU A 62 -7.57 -12.02 16.66
CA LEU A 62 -6.77 -13.24 16.53
C LEU A 62 -5.30 -12.93 16.28
N LEU A 63 -5.02 -11.82 15.57
CA LEU A 63 -3.66 -11.45 15.19
C LEU A 63 -3.53 -9.95 14.93
N THR A 64 -2.48 -9.34 15.49
CA THR A 64 -2.00 -8.01 15.12
C THR A 64 -0.82 -8.14 14.16
N LEU A 65 -0.83 -7.39 13.08
CA LEU A 65 0.26 -7.34 12.11
C LEU A 65 1.04 -6.04 12.25
N GLU A 66 2.35 -6.17 12.36
CA GLU A 66 3.29 -5.06 12.51
C GLU A 66 4.14 -4.90 11.24
N ALA A 67 4.61 -3.68 11.00
CA ALA A 67 5.52 -3.35 9.92
C ALA A 67 6.88 -4.04 10.15
N LYS A 68 7.33 -4.78 9.14
CA LYS A 68 8.64 -5.45 9.18
C LYS A 68 9.78 -4.58 8.67
N ASP A 69 9.43 -3.55 7.92
CA ASP A 69 10.36 -2.60 7.30
C ASP A 69 9.78 -1.18 7.45
N THR A 70 10.65 -0.17 7.47
CA THR A 70 10.25 1.24 7.44
C THR A 70 9.92 1.66 6.00
N GLY A 71 8.84 2.43 5.81
CA GLY A 71 8.51 3.02 4.52
C GLY A 71 7.02 3.37 4.34
N THR A 72 6.64 3.76 3.13
CA THR A 72 5.29 4.25 2.83
C THR A 72 4.32 3.13 2.42
N ILE A 73 3.11 3.16 2.96
CA ILE A 73 2.00 2.29 2.55
C ILE A 73 1.53 2.72 1.15
N LEU A 74 1.64 1.84 0.18
CA LEU A 74 1.24 2.11 -1.21
C LEU A 74 -0.24 1.84 -1.42
N TYR A 75 -0.73 0.72 -0.89
CA TYR A 75 -2.14 0.41 -0.82
C TYR A 75 -2.43 -0.61 0.28
N MET A 76 -3.70 -0.70 0.67
CA MET A 76 -4.21 -1.72 1.56
C MET A 76 -5.52 -2.33 1.03
N THR A 77 -5.78 -3.58 1.39
CA THR A 77 -7.08 -4.20 1.18
C THR A 77 -8.08 -3.62 2.19
N ARG A 78 -9.18 -3.07 1.67
CA ARG A 78 -10.31 -2.53 2.48
C ARG A 78 -11.47 -3.51 2.64
N THR A 79 -11.43 -4.66 1.95
CA THR A 79 -12.45 -5.70 2.10
C THR A 79 -12.33 -6.33 3.49
N LEU A 80 -13.48 -6.54 4.12
CA LEU A 80 -13.60 -7.08 5.46
C LEU A 80 -13.19 -8.56 5.53
N ALA A 81 -13.72 -9.42 4.66
CA ALA A 81 -13.43 -10.86 4.70
C ALA A 81 -12.17 -11.22 3.90
N LEU A 82 -11.26 -11.97 4.51
CA LEU A 82 -10.04 -12.45 3.88
C LEU A 82 -9.85 -13.95 3.99
N LYS A 83 -9.22 -14.51 2.95
CA LYS A 83 -8.61 -15.83 2.98
C LYS A 83 -7.13 -15.73 3.30
N LYS A 84 -6.61 -16.79 3.93
CA LYS A 84 -5.17 -16.95 4.11
C LYS A 84 -4.45 -16.84 2.76
N GLY A 85 -3.39 -16.03 2.73
CA GLY A 85 -2.54 -15.78 1.56
C GLY A 85 -2.98 -14.59 0.70
N GLU A 86 -4.15 -13.99 0.93
CA GLU A 86 -4.56 -12.78 0.20
C GLU A 86 -3.71 -11.57 0.61
N ALA A 87 -3.41 -10.70 -0.36
CA ALA A 87 -2.62 -9.51 -0.12
C ALA A 87 -3.36 -8.52 0.79
N LEU A 88 -2.68 -8.04 1.82
CA LEU A 88 -3.18 -7.04 2.77
C LEU A 88 -2.68 -5.66 2.44
N ILE A 89 -1.37 -5.53 2.32
CA ILE A 89 -0.66 -4.25 2.23
C ILE A 89 0.46 -4.40 1.20
N ALA A 90 0.65 -3.37 0.39
CA ALA A 90 1.92 -3.14 -0.29
C ALA A 90 2.60 -1.92 0.35
N GLN A 91 3.89 -2.04 0.63
CA GLN A 91 4.70 -0.99 1.24
C GLN A 91 5.95 -0.75 0.39
N SER A 92 6.38 0.51 0.23
CA SER A 92 7.71 0.81 -0.34
C SER A 92 8.78 0.51 0.70
N THR A 93 9.86 -0.16 0.30
CA THR A 93 11.00 -0.45 1.19
C THR A 93 12.31 -0.05 0.53
#